data_AF-A0A7V3I6Z9-F1
#
_entry.id   AF-A0A7V3I6Z9-F1
#
_cell.length_a   1.000
_cell.length_b   1.000
_cell.length_c   1.000
_cell.angle_alpha   90.00
_cell.angle_beta   90.00
_cell.angle_gamma   90.00
#
_symmetry.space_group_name_H-M   'P 1'
#
loop_
_entity.id
_entity.type
_entity.pdbx_description
1 polymer ?
#
loop_
_entity_poly.entity_id
_entity_poly.type
_entity_poly.pdbx_seq_one_letter_code
_entity_poly.pdbx_strand_id
1 'polypeptide(L)'
;MYKAVDNYFTEGWWPSDLTNPARERGRIKHRTLATYVNALSARGFNVRRIAEPRVPPDVLTLRPHLEAFSRLPAAMVIEAIFPYL
;
A
#
# COMPACT_ATOMS: atom_id res chain seq x y z
N MET A 1 9.58 -15.47 -1.54
CA MET A 1 8.98 -15.59 -0.19
C MET A 1 8.42 -14.22 0.15
N TYR A 2 7.10 -14.07 0.23
CA TYR A 2 6.49 -12.79 0.60
C TYR A 2 6.86 -12.54 2.06
N LYS A 3 7.69 -11.53 2.35
CA LYS A 3 7.84 -11.08 3.74
C LYS A 3 6.53 -10.42 4.13
N ALA A 4 5.58 -11.23 4.60
CA ALA A 4 4.35 -10.75 5.18
C ALA A 4 4.73 -9.79 6.32
N VAL A 5 4.01 -8.68 6.43
CA VAL A 5 4.05 -7.87 7.64
C VAL A 5 3.44 -8.75 8.73
N ASP A 6 4.29 -9.48 9.45
CA ASP A 6 3.90 -10.44 10.50
C ASP A 6 3.35 -9.73 11.74
N ASN A 7 3.77 -8.49 11.95
CA ASN A 7 3.31 -7.61 13.00
C ASN A 7 2.87 -6.25 12.45
N TYR A 8 1.59 -6.17 12.06
CA TYR A 8 0.99 -4.95 11.49
C TYR A 8 1.16 -3.70 12.38
N PHE A 9 1.24 -3.84 13.70
CA PHE A 9 1.40 -2.69 14.60
C PHE A 9 2.84 -2.21 14.76
N THR A 10 3.83 -2.92 14.18
CA THR A 10 5.24 -2.52 14.23
C THR A 10 5.63 -1.71 12.99
N GLU A 11 5.64 -0.39 13.13
CA GLU A 11 6.12 0.50 12.07
C GLU A 11 7.64 0.52 11.96
N GLY A 12 8.17 0.71 10.75
CA GLY A 12 9.61 0.74 10.54
C GLY A 12 10.01 0.47 9.11
N TRP A 13 11.30 0.26 8.89
CA TRP A 13 11.84 -0.13 7.58
C TRP A 13 11.87 -1.65 7.45
N TRP A 14 11.22 -2.15 6.40
CA TRP A 14 11.11 -3.56 6.09
C TRP A 14 11.95 -3.89 4.86
N PRO A 15 12.69 -5.00 4.88
CA PRO A 15 13.31 -5.53 3.68
C PRO A 15 12.21 -5.95 2.71
N SER A 16 12.27 -5.49 1.46
CA SER A 16 11.39 -5.91 0.39
C SER A 16 12.17 -6.75 -0.60
N ASP A 17 11.93 -8.06 -0.58
CA ASP A 17 12.52 -8.99 -1.55
C ASP A 17 11.80 -8.94 -2.92
N LEU A 18 10.70 -8.17 -3.03
CA LEU A 18 9.80 -8.16 -4.19
C LEU A 18 9.96 -6.92 -5.10
N THR A 19 10.67 -5.88 -4.66
CA THR A 19 10.71 -4.59 -5.37
C THR A 19 12.04 -4.28 -6.06
N ASN A 20 12.55 -5.20 -6.90
CA ASN A 20 13.40 -4.96 -8.09
C ASN A 20 14.85 -5.52 -8.06
N PRO A 21 15.29 -6.32 -9.06
CA PRO A 21 16.70 -6.65 -9.31
C PRO A 21 17.56 -5.48 -9.83
N ALA A 22 16.96 -4.33 -10.19
CA ALA A 22 17.68 -3.17 -10.73
C ALA A 22 17.78 -1.95 -9.79
N ARG A 23 17.38 -2.07 -8.52
CA ARG A 23 17.54 -1.02 -7.51
C ARG A 23 18.11 -1.63 -6.24
N GLU A 24 19.35 -1.29 -5.92
CA GLU A 24 19.99 -1.68 -4.67
C GLU A 24 19.06 -1.42 -3.46
N ARG A 25 18.72 -2.49 -2.72
CA ARG A 25 18.16 -2.46 -1.36
C ARG A 25 17.03 -1.44 -1.14
N GLY A 26 15.92 -1.55 -1.87
CA GLY A 26 14.70 -0.80 -1.57
C GLY A 26 14.10 -1.21 -0.22
N ARG A 27 14.31 -0.40 0.83
CA ARG A 27 13.59 -0.57 2.11
C ARG A 27 12.18 0.01 1.94
N ILE A 28 11.15 -0.79 2.21
CA ILE A 28 9.77 -0.29 2.27
C ILE A 28 9.50 0.13 3.71
N LYS A 29 8.93 1.32 3.93
CA LYS A 29 8.52 1.73 5.27
C LYS A 29 7.11 1.25 5.54
N HIS A 30 6.95 0.28 6.43
CA HIS A 30 5.63 -0.10 6.93
C HIS A 30 5.10 1.00 7.84
N ARG A 31 3.82 1.31 7.64
CA ARG A 31 3.03 2.16 8.51
C ARG A 31 1.64 1.58 8.60
N THR A 32 0.98 1.80 9.73
CA THR A 32 -0.43 1.44 9.89
C THR A 32 -1.31 2.34 9.03
N LEU A 33 -2.51 1.87 8.69
CA LEU A 33 -3.56 2.68 8.06
C LEU A 33 -3.86 3.93 8.88
N ALA A 34 -3.94 3.78 10.21
CA ALA A 34 -4.16 4.89 11.13
C ALA A 34 -3.07 5.97 10.98
N THR A 35 -1.80 5.58 10.89
CA THR A 35 -0.71 6.54 10.68
C THR A 35 -0.85 7.31 9.37
N TYR A 36 -1.25 6.67 8.26
CA TYR A 36 -1.46 7.38 7.00
C TYR A 36 -2.62 8.39 7.11
N VAL A 37 -3.78 7.97 7.62
CA VAL A 37 -4.97 8.81 7.72
C VAL A 37 -4.76 9.96 8.71
N ASN A 38 -4.18 9.67 9.88
CA ASN A 38 -3.91 10.68 10.90
C ASN A 38 -2.85 11.69 10.44
N ALA A 39 -1.83 11.25 9.68
CA ALA A 39 -0.84 12.16 9.13
C ALA A 39 -1.45 13.15 8.13
N LEU A 40 -2.39 12.70 7.29
CA LEU A 40 -3.13 13.58 6.38
C LEU A 40 -4.00 14.58 7.16
N SER A 41 -4.76 14.09 8.13
CA SER A 41 -5.62 14.92 8.99
C SER A 41 -4.82 15.97 9.77
N ALA A 42 -3.70 15.58 10.39
CA ALA A 42 -2.80 16.48 11.12
C ALA A 42 -2.17 17.57 10.24
N ARG A 43 -2.11 17.34 8.92
CA ARG A 43 -1.65 18.32 7.93
C ARG A 43 -2.79 19.16 7.35
N GLY A 44 -3.99 19.04 7.89
CA GLY A 44 -5.16 19.80 7.48
C GLY A 44 -5.91 19.22 6.28
N PHE A 45 -5.54 18.03 5.78
CA PHE A 45 -6.30 17.40 4.70
C PHE A 45 -7.57 16.73 5.23
N ASN A 46 -8.66 16.88 4.49
CA ASN A 46 -9.88 16.10 4.66
C ASN A 46 -9.79 14.84 3.79
N VAL A 47 -9.77 13.66 4.42
CA VAL A 47 -9.76 12.37 3.70
C VAL A 47 -11.17 12.08 3.17
N ARG A 48 -11.32 12.04 1.85
CA ARG A 48 -12.60 11.82 1.18
C ARG A 48 -12.88 10.36 0.85
N ARG A 49 -11.84 9.65 0.42
CA ARG A 49 -11.97 8.27 -0.03
C ARG A 49 -10.71 7.48 0.24
N ILE A 50 -10.89 6.23 0.63
CA ILE A 50 -9.85 5.22 0.68
C ILE A 50 -10.29 4.08 -0.24
N ALA A 51 -9.39 3.59 -1.07
CA ALA A 51 -9.63 2.46 -1.96
C ALA A 51 -8.47 1.45 -1.87
N GLU A 52 -8.82 0.18 -1.93
CA GLU A 52 -7.89 -0.95 -1.99
C GLU A 52 -8.11 -1.65 -3.34
N PRO A 53 -7.37 -1.27 -4.39
CA PRO A 53 -7.62 -1.77 -5.74
C PRO A 53 -7.43 -3.29 -5.82
N ARG A 54 -8.38 -3.97 -6.45
CA ARG A 54 -8.27 -5.37 -6.83
C ARG A 54 -7.76 -5.47 -8.26
N VAL A 55 -7.07 -6.57 -8.57
CA VAL A 55 -6.61 -6.84 -9.94
C VAL A 55 -7.83 -7.01 -10.85
N PRO A 56 -7.96 -6.23 -11.93
CA PRO A 56 -9.06 -6.37 -12.88
C PRO A 56 -9.07 -7.73 -13.60
N PRO A 57 -10.24 -8.29 -13.99
CA PRO A 57 -10.33 -9.60 -14.65
C PRO A 57 -9.58 -9.72 -15.98
N ASP A 58 -9.55 -8.66 -16.78
CA ASP A 58 -8.79 -8.56 -18.03
C ASP A 58 -7.28 -8.68 -17.77
N VAL A 59 -6.79 -8.03 -16.71
CA VAL A 59 -5.39 -8.13 -16.27
C VAL A 59 -5.08 -9.54 -15.74
N LEU A 60 -5.99 -10.18 -15.02
CA LEU A 60 -5.83 -11.56 -14.55
C LEU A 60 -5.74 -12.55 -15.70
N THR A 61 -6.49 -12.31 -16.78
CA THR A 61 -6.43 -13.14 -18.00
C THR A 61 -5.04 -13.08 -18.64
N LEU A 62 -4.42 -11.90 -18.65
CA LEU A 62 -3.07 -11.70 -19.18
C LEU A 62 -1.96 -12.13 -18.20
N ARG A 63 -2.24 -12.08 -16.89
CA ARG A 63 -1.27 -12.36 -15.81
C ARG A 63 -1.91 -13.17 -14.68
N PRO A 64 -2.14 -14.48 -14.87
CA PRO A 64 -2.85 -15.31 -13.90
C PRO A 64 -2.17 -15.40 -12.53
N HIS A 65 -0.84 -15.24 -12.47
CA HIS A 65 -0.09 -15.26 -11.21
C HIS A 65 -0.47 -14.10 -10.26
N LEU A 66 -1.10 -13.04 -10.76
CA LEU A 66 -1.59 -11.93 -9.94
C LEU A 66 -2.82 -12.30 -9.11
N GLU A 67 -3.45 -13.46 -9.35
CA GLU A 67 -4.51 -14.03 -8.52
C GLU A 67 -4.06 -14.19 -7.06
N ALA A 68 -2.75 -14.31 -6.80
CA ALA A 68 -2.20 -14.32 -5.45
C ALA A 68 -2.55 -13.07 -4.63
N PHE A 69 -2.82 -11.93 -5.29
CA PHE A 69 -3.23 -10.68 -4.68
C PHE A 69 -4.76 -10.51 -4.58
N SER A 70 -5.55 -11.52 -4.94
CA SER A 70 -7.02 -11.47 -4.77
C SER A 70 -7.44 -11.50 -3.29
N ARG A 71 -6.62 -12.12 -2.43
CA ARG A 71 -6.89 -12.32 -1.00
C ARG A 71 -6.30 -11.24 -0.10
N LEU A 72 -5.43 -10.39 -0.63
CA LEU A 72 -4.66 -9.40 0.13
C LEU A 72 -4.52 -8.11 -0.70
N PRO A 73 -4.88 -6.93 -0.17
CA PRO A 73 -4.73 -5.68 -0.89
C PRO A 73 -3.24 -5.37 -1.09
N ALA A 74 -2.80 -5.31 -2.35
CA ALA A 74 -1.41 -4.99 -2.69
C ALA A 74 -1.08 -3.50 -2.55
N ALA A 75 -2.10 -2.63 -2.61
CA ALA A 75 -1.96 -1.20 -2.55
C ALA A 75 -3.17 -0.56 -1.85
N MET A 76 -2.93 0.62 -1.27
CA MET A 76 -3.96 1.51 -0.74
C MET A 76 -3.85 2.85 -1.45
N VAL A 77 -4.98 3.39 -1.89
CA VAL A 77 -5.10 4.69 -2.55
C VAL A 77 -5.96 5.58 -1.66
N ILE A 78 -5.49 6.80 -1.38
CA ILE A 78 -6.22 7.77 -0.57
C ILE A 78 -6.44 9.05 -1.38
N GLU A 79 -7.70 9.47 -1.47
CA GLU A 79 -8.09 10.79 -1.95
C GLU A 79 -8.27 11.71 -0.74
N ALA A 80 -7.53 12.81 -0.72
CA ALA A 80 -7.63 13.81 0.34
C ALA A 80 -7.58 15.21 -0.27
N ILE A 81 -8.39 16.13 0.28
CA ILE A 81 -8.46 17.52 -0.18
C ILE A 81 -7.95 18.45 0.90
N PHE A 82 -7.18 19.45 0.51
CA PHE A 82 -6.79 20.53 1.39
C PHE A 82 -7.91 21.60 1.40
N PRO A 83 -8.47 21.96 2.57
CA PRO A 83 -9.69 22.76 2.67
C PRO A 83 -9.52 24.25 2.32
N TYR A 84 -8.31 24.72 2.03
CA TYR A 84 -8.00 26.14 1.77
C TYR A 84 -7.51 26.43 0.34
N LEU A 85 -7.86 25.59 -0.64
CA LEU A 85 -7.67 25.86 -2.07
C LEU A 85 -9.00 25.88 -2.81
#